data_AF-A0A7J8UKF0-F1
#
_entry.id   AF-A0A7J8UKF0-F1
#
_cell.length_a   1.000
_cell.length_b   1.000
_cell.length_c   1.000
_cell.angle_alpha   90.00
_cell.angle_beta   90.00
_cell.angle_gamma   90.00
#
_symmetry.space_group_name_H-M   'P 1'
#
loop_
_entity.id
_entity.type
_entity.pdbx_description
1 polymer ?
#
loop_
_entity_poly.entity_id
_entity_poly.type
_entity_poly.pdbx_seq_one_letter_code
_entity_poly.pdbx_strand_id
1 'polypeptide(L)' 'MYKELLCFYFIVLVSLATLFSESNATTDKLDVIALNGLFKALNNASQLKGWKLDGGDPCGDVWTGVACSGSTVTHL' A
#
# COMPACT_ATOMS: atom_id res chain seq x y z
N MET A 1 -6.15 -16.21 39.83
CA MET A 1 -5.03 -16.84 39.09
C MET A 1 -5.45 -17.33 37.71
N TYR A 2 -6.48 -18.18 37.56
CA TYR A 2 -6.94 -18.67 36.24
C TYR A 2 -7.54 -17.58 35.33
N LYS A 3 -8.21 -16.56 35.90
CA LYS A 3 -8.80 -15.44 35.14
C LYS A 3 -7.74 -14.62 34.39
N GLU A 4 -6.65 -14.27 35.08
CA GLU A 4 -5.55 -13.48 34.50
C GLU A 4 -4.81 -14.27 33.41
N LEU A 5 -4.62 -15.58 33.61
CA LEU A 5 -4.02 -16.47 32.61
C LEU A 5 -4.91 -16.61 31.36
N LEU A 6 -6.24 -16.70 31.55
CA LEU A 6 -7.22 -16.74 30.46
C LEU A 6 -7.21 -15.44 29.66
N CYS A 7 -7.15 -14.28 30.34
CA CYS A 7 -7.04 -12.98 29.68
C CYS A 7 -5.74 -12.86 28.87
N PHE A 8 -4.61 -13.28 29.44
CA PHE A 8 -3.33 -13.24 28.74
C PHE A 8 -3.34 -14.13 27.48
N TYR A 9 -3.87 -15.34 27.60
CA TYR A 9 -4.05 -16.26 26.47
C TYR A 9 -4.93 -15.67 25.37
N PHE A 10 -6.04 -15.02 25.75
CA PHE A 10 -6.95 -14.39 24.79
C PHE A 10 -6.30 -13.21 24.06
N ILE A 11 -5.52 -12.37 24.76
CA ILE A 11 -4.78 -11.26 24.15
C ILE A 11 -3.74 -11.77 23.15
N VAL A 12 -3.00 -12.83 23.50
CA VAL A 12 -1.99 -13.46 22.62
C VAL A 12 -2.64 -14.06 21.38
N LEU A 13 -3.81 -14.70 21.50
CA LEU A 13 -4.54 -15.24 20.35
C LEU A 13 -5.03 -14.15 19.39
N VAL A 14 -5.58 -13.05 19.93
CA VAL A 14 -6.08 -11.93 19.11
C VAL A 14 -4.93 -11.23 18.39
N SER A 15 -3.79 -11.01 19.06
CA SER A 15 -2.63 -10.38 18.43
C SER A 15 -1.99 -11.26 17.36
N LEU A 16 -1.97 -12.58 17.53
CA LEU A 16 -1.46 -13.50 16.51
C LEU A 16 -2.36 -13.51 15.26
N ALA A 17 -3.67 -13.35 15.43
CA ALA A 17 -4.63 -13.35 14.32
C ALA A 17 -4.53 -12.10 13.42
N THR A 18 -4.08 -10.96 13.92
CA THR A 18 -3.97 -9.72 13.13
C THR A 18 -2.68 -9.60 12.33
N LEU A 19 -1.70 -10.49 12.55
CA LEU A 19 -0.41 -10.50 11.84
C LEU A 19 -0.54 -10.83 10.34
N PHE A 20 -1.68 -11.37 9.90
CA PHE A 20 -1.89 -11.83 8.53
C PHE A 20 -2.71 -10.83 7.69
N SER A 21 -2.44 -9.53 7.82
CA SER A 21 -3.03 -8.54 6.93
C SER A 21 -2.29 -8.58 5.58
N GLU A 22 -2.85 -9.31 4.61
CA GLU A 22 -2.36 -9.31 3.24
C GLU A 22 -2.69 -7.96 2.59
N SER A 23 -1.66 -7.12 2.41
CA SER A 23 -1.76 -5.93 1.56
C SER A 23 -1.67 -6.39 0.11
N ASN A 24 -2.82 -6.60 -0.54
CA ASN A 24 -2.85 -6.84 -1.98
C ASN A 24 -2.55 -5.53 -2.72
N ALA A 25 -1.45 -5.50 -3.46
CA ALA A 25 -1.16 -4.44 -4.41
C ALA A 25 -1.85 -4.76 -5.74
N THR A 26 -2.62 -3.80 -6.27
CA THR A 26 -3.31 -3.92 -7.55
C THR A 26 -2.35 -3.69 -8.71
N THR A 27 -1.43 -2.74 -8.57
CA THR A 27 -0.51 -2.33 -9.64
C THR A 27 0.65 -3.30 -9.85
N ASP A 28 1.05 -3.50 -11.11
CA ASP A 28 2.27 -4.24 -11.43
C ASP A 28 3.50 -3.61 -10.77
N LYS A 29 4.39 -4.46 -10.24
CA LYS A 29 5.56 -3.99 -9.48
C LYS A 29 6.51 -3.12 -10.32
N LEU A 30 6.65 -3.39 -11.62
CA LEU A 30 7.51 -2.60 -12.50
C LEU A 30 6.92 -1.21 -12.76
N ASP A 31 5.60 -1.12 -12.90
CA ASP A 31 4.89 0.15 -13.05
C ASP A 31 5.08 1.02 -11.80
N VAL A 32 4.97 0.44 -10.59
CA VAL A 32 5.24 1.15 -9.32
C VAL A 32 6.68 1.69 -9.28
N ILE A 33 7.66 0.87 -9.66
CA ILE A 33 9.08 1.29 -9.67
C ILE A 33 9.29 2.43 -10.67
N ALA A 34 8.70 2.34 -11.86
CA ALA A 34 8.81 3.36 -12.90
C ALA A 34 8.18 4.70 -12.46
N LEU A 35 6.96 4.66 -11.93
CA LEU A 35 6.26 5.82 -11.38
C LEU A 35 7.02 6.46 -10.22
N ASN A 36 7.60 5.67 -9.32
CA ASN A 36 8.45 6.19 -8.25
C ASN A 36 9.71 6.87 -8.77
N GLY A 37 10.34 6.31 -9.82
CA GLY A 37 11.48 6.93 -10.49
C GLY A 37 11.11 8.26 -11.14
N LEU A 38 9.97 8.31 -11.83
CA LEU A 38 9.43 9.52 -12.44
C LEU A 38 9.11 10.58 -11.39
N PHE A 39 8.49 10.21 -10.28
CA PHE A 39 8.13 11.16 -9.22
C PHE A 39 9.37 11.85 -8.63
N LYS A 40 10.42 11.06 -8.38
CA LYS A 40 11.72 11.58 -7.95
C LYS A 40 12.34 12.51 -8.98
N ALA A 41 12.31 12.13 -10.27
CA ALA A 41 12.83 12.96 -11.36
C ALA A 41 12.09 14.30 -11.49
N LEU A 42 10.80 14.33 -11.12
CA LEU A 42 9.98 15.53 -11.05
C LEU A 42 10.12 16.30 -9.73
N ASN A 43 11.14 16.00 -8.91
CA ASN A 43 11.37 16.63 -7.60
C ASN A 43 10.18 16.51 -6.62
N ASN A 44 9.48 15.37 -6.66
CA ASN A 44 8.34 15.10 -5.78
C ASN A 44 7.27 16.21 -5.83
N ALA A 45 6.97 16.67 -7.03
CA ALA A 45 6.18 17.87 -7.27
C ALA A 45 4.78 17.80 -6.62
N SER A 46 4.39 18.84 -5.88
CA SER A 46 3.15 18.86 -5.08
C SER A 46 1.86 18.84 -5.89
N GLN A 47 1.92 19.17 -7.19
CA GLN A 47 0.77 19.06 -8.10
C GLN A 47 0.36 17.61 -8.37
N LEU A 48 1.27 16.65 -8.19
CA LEU A 48 1.02 15.22 -8.37
C LEU A 48 0.34 14.63 -7.13
N LYS A 49 -0.88 15.10 -6.85
CA LYS A 49 -1.62 14.70 -5.65
C LYS A 49 -1.87 13.19 -5.65
N GLY A 50 -1.68 12.58 -4.49
CA GLY A 50 -1.87 11.14 -4.27
C GLY A 50 -0.63 10.29 -4.53
N TRP A 51 0.38 10.82 -5.24
CA TRP A 51 1.63 10.10 -5.50
C TRP A 51 2.41 9.89 -4.20
N LYS A 52 2.91 8.66 -3.99
CA LYS A 52 3.63 8.24 -2.79
C LYS A 52 4.86 7.42 -3.20
N LEU A 53 6.02 7.71 -2.61
CA LEU A 53 7.23 6.91 -2.85
C LEU A 53 7.19 5.56 -2.16
N ASP A 54 6.51 5.47 -1.02
CA ASP A 54 6.43 4.27 -0.19
C ASP A 54 4.97 3.96 0.15
N GLY A 55 4.58 2.68 0.01
CA GLY A 55 3.28 2.19 0.46
C GLY A 55 2.05 2.70 -0.32
N GLY A 56 2.23 3.20 -1.55
CA GLY A 56 1.12 3.55 -2.44
C GLY A 56 0.88 2.50 -3.51
N ASP A 57 -0.37 2.40 -3.97
CA ASP A 57 -0.79 1.51 -5.06
C ASP A 57 -1.41 2.35 -6.19
N PRO A 58 -0.69 2.72 -7.27
CA PRO A 58 -1.18 3.67 -8.29
C PRO A 58 -2.54 3.32 -8.94
N CYS A 59 -2.87 2.04 -9.04
CA CYS A 59 -4.15 1.54 -9.58
C CYS A 59 -5.20 1.26 -8.49
N GLY A 60 -4.79 1.13 -7.22
CA GLY A 60 -5.69 0.96 -6.07
C GLY A 60 -6.00 2.26 -5.32
N ASP A 61 -5.13 3.26 -5.45
CA ASP A 61 -5.25 4.62 -4.95
C ASP A 61 -5.55 5.59 -6.11
N VAL A 62 -6.04 6.78 -5.80
CA VAL A 62 -6.22 7.84 -6.80
C VAL A 62 -4.94 8.66 -6.93
N TRP A 63 -4.20 8.45 -8.02
CA TRP A 63 -3.01 9.23 -8.37
C TRP A 63 -3.33 10.19 -9.51
N THR A 64 -3.05 11.47 -9.31
CA THR A 64 -3.33 12.50 -10.32
C THR A 64 -2.59 12.21 -11.62
N GLY A 65 -3.34 12.13 -12.74
CA GLY A 65 -2.80 11.88 -14.07
C GLY A 65 -2.60 10.41 -14.43
N VAL A 66 -2.72 9.49 -13.47
CA VAL A 66 -2.50 8.05 -13.68
C VAL A 66 -3.83 7.37 -13.99
N ALA A 67 -3.86 6.53 -15.02
CA ALA A 67 -4.99 5.66 -15.30
C ALA A 67 -4.54 4.22 -15.56
N CYS A 68 -5.31 3.26 -15.05
CA CYS A 68 -4.99 1.84 -15.14
C CYS A 68 -6.06 1.03 -15.87
N SER A 69 -5.62 -0.08 -16.48
CA SER A 69 -6.48 -1.15 -16.98
C SER A 69 -6.06 -2.46 -16.31
N GLY A 70 -6.86 -2.94 -15.35
CA GLY A 70 -6.43 -4.01 -14.46
C GLY A 70 -5.26 -3.56 -13.59
N SER A 71 -4.18 -4.34 -13.56
CA SER A 71 -2.96 -4.04 -12.80
C SER A 71 -1.97 -3.14 -13.54
N THR A 72 -2.21 -2.83 -14.81
CA THR A 72 -1.25 -2.12 -15.66
C THR A 72 -1.59 -0.65 -15.79
N VAL A 73 -0.58 0.20 -15.65
CA VAL A 73 -0.69 1.64 -15.90
C VAL A 73 -0.69 1.89 -17.40
N THR A 74 -1.72 2.59 -17.88
CA THR A 74 -1.96 2.83 -19.32
C THR A 74 -1.80 4.28 -19.72
N HIS A 75 -1.94 5.21 -18.77
CA HIS A 75 -1.80 6.65 -18.99
C HIS A 75 -1.13 7.34 -17.79
N LEU A 76 -0.33 8.36 -18.09
CA LEU A 76 0.42 9.25 -17.18
C LEU A 76 0.49 10.66 -17.77
#